data_AF-Q1IZN7-F1
#
_entry.id   AF-Q1IZN7-F1
#
_cell.length_a   1.000
_cell.length_b   1.000
_cell.length_c   1.000
_cell.angle_alpha   90.00
_cell.angle_beta   90.00
_cell.angle_gamma   90.00
#
_symmetry.space_group_name_H-M   'P 1'
#
loop_
_entity.id
_entity.type
_entity.pdbx_description
1 polymer ?
#
loop_
_entity_poly.entity_id
_entity_poly.type
_entity_poly.pdbx_seq_one_letter_code
_entity_poly.pdbx_strand_id
1 'polypeptide(L)'
;MCQVLKAVRVVGLGLTGLLGGAGAQGTTTNTPTPAAPTKSTPVAANTARTASSVAVEISGTVKGQIVACPKALKVSAAAVCLYVQNTPSSLRPLVRGKLGARALGDWKTSGQASSLLVSDTPNGPLGAFVLLAPLTANESLVVVDAVQAPAASAAPRPATPAGVVKGQPYVLGRDLIGVVNVTSLGGGKFRLNSGGSLPLTVTVGQKSAQLGSGTVELPLAPASDGQNLIFPLAGLRSLGCTFTPAGTNMTVACGSASVGLRPIVF
;
A
#
# COMPACT_ATOMS: atom_id res chain seq x y z
N MET A 1 33.44 -21.03 42.75
CA MET A 1 34.62 -21.92 42.72
C MET A 1 34.20 -23.27 42.19
N CYS A 2 35.05 -23.84 41.34
CA CYS A 2 34.87 -24.98 40.44
C CYS A 2 34.33 -26.27 41.07
N GLN A 3 33.58 -27.05 40.28
CA GLN A 3 34.11 -28.32 39.76
C GLN A 3 33.36 -28.82 38.50
N VAL A 4 34.16 -29.41 37.62
CA VAL A 4 33.92 -29.95 36.27
C VAL A 4 34.22 -31.45 36.33
N LEU A 5 33.48 -32.33 35.63
CA LEU A 5 33.97 -33.60 35.05
C LEU A 5 32.82 -34.26 34.21
N LYS A 6 32.90 -34.29 32.86
CA LYS A 6 33.39 -35.35 31.93
C LYS A 6 32.37 -36.48 31.63
N ALA A 7 31.96 -36.64 30.36
CA ALA A 7 32.38 -37.71 29.40
C ALA A 7 31.26 -38.77 29.22
N VAL A 8 30.98 -39.50 28.13
CA VAL A 8 31.55 -39.74 26.78
C VAL A 8 30.52 -40.57 25.96
N ARG A 9 30.51 -40.38 24.62
CA ARG A 9 30.15 -41.23 23.44
C ARG A 9 29.09 -42.37 23.53
N VAL A 10 28.35 -42.58 22.42
CA VAL A 10 28.53 -43.72 21.48
C VAL A 10 27.69 -43.53 20.20
N VAL A 11 28.33 -43.85 19.07
CA VAL A 11 27.84 -43.89 17.68
C VAL A 11 27.21 -45.26 17.42
N GLY A 12 26.06 -45.30 16.72
CA GLY A 12 25.45 -46.53 16.22
C GLY A 12 25.14 -46.40 14.73
N LEU A 13 26.01 -46.98 13.90
CA LEU A 13 25.82 -47.23 12.46
C LEU A 13 25.27 -48.65 12.30
N GLY A 14 24.21 -48.84 11.52
CA GLY A 14 23.65 -50.14 11.19
C GLY A 14 23.03 -50.13 9.81
N LEU A 15 23.64 -50.92 8.92
CA LEU A 15 23.45 -51.00 7.47
C LEU A 15 22.64 -52.28 7.11
N THR A 16 22.14 -52.36 5.86
CA THR A 16 21.61 -53.55 5.11
C THR A 16 20.15 -53.95 5.38
N GLY A 17 19.30 -54.36 4.42
CA GLY A 17 19.40 -54.55 2.97
C GLY A 17 18.17 -55.34 2.41
N LEU A 18 18.00 -55.32 1.08
CA LEU A 18 17.33 -56.28 0.16
C LEU A 18 15.78 -56.30 -0.07
N LEU A 19 15.41 -55.82 -1.28
CA LEU A 19 14.63 -56.45 -2.38
C LEU A 19 13.32 -57.24 -2.14
N GLY A 20 12.24 -56.79 -2.81
CA GLY A 20 11.43 -57.65 -3.70
C GLY A 20 9.92 -57.78 -3.41
N GLY A 21 9.08 -57.59 -4.43
CA GLY A 21 7.77 -58.26 -4.54
C GLY A 21 6.55 -57.36 -4.76
N ALA A 22 5.93 -57.47 -5.93
CA ALA A 22 4.70 -56.81 -6.35
C ALA A 22 3.44 -57.39 -5.65
N GLY A 23 2.39 -56.56 -5.54
CA GLY A 23 1.04 -56.99 -5.18
C GLY A 23 0.06 -55.82 -5.21
N ALA A 24 -0.83 -55.82 -6.20
CA ALA A 24 -1.96 -54.90 -6.29
C ALA A 24 -3.09 -55.35 -5.35
N GLN A 25 -3.70 -54.42 -4.62
CA GLN A 25 -5.13 -54.44 -4.29
C GLN A 25 -5.53 -53.11 -3.64
N GLY A 26 -6.53 -52.47 -4.25
CA GLY A 26 -7.06 -51.20 -3.78
C GLY A 26 -7.82 -51.34 -2.47
N THR A 27 -7.80 -50.27 -1.69
CA THR A 27 -8.87 -49.86 -0.77
C THR A 27 -8.62 -48.39 -0.43
N THR A 28 -9.70 -47.62 -0.54
CA THR A 28 -9.77 -46.16 -0.43
C THR A 28 -9.41 -45.67 0.98
N THR A 29 -8.29 -44.96 1.11
CA THR A 29 -7.93 -44.18 2.30
C THR A 29 -8.34 -42.72 2.12
N ASN A 30 -9.34 -42.29 2.90
CA ASN A 30 -9.69 -40.89 3.10
C ASN A 30 -8.46 -40.12 3.59
N THR A 31 -7.86 -39.34 2.70
CA THR A 31 -6.83 -38.36 3.07
C THR A 31 -7.53 -37.13 3.64
N PRO A 32 -7.14 -36.59 4.80
CA PRO A 32 -7.67 -35.31 5.27
C PRO A 32 -7.22 -34.22 4.29
N THR A 33 -8.17 -33.64 3.59
CA THR A 33 -7.99 -32.47 2.74
C THR A 33 -7.39 -31.34 3.59
N PRO A 34 -6.31 -30.67 3.14
CA PRO A 34 -5.82 -29.46 3.80
C PRO A 34 -6.94 -28.44 3.87
N ALA A 35 -7.24 -27.97 5.08
CA ALA A 35 -8.23 -26.93 5.32
C ALA A 35 -7.94 -25.72 4.41
N ALA A 36 -8.96 -25.30 3.68
CA ALA A 36 -8.91 -24.12 2.84
C ALA A 36 -8.41 -22.92 3.66
N PRO A 37 -7.52 -22.07 3.12
CA PRO A 37 -7.09 -20.88 3.82
C PRO A 37 -8.33 -20.04 4.10
N THR A 38 -8.62 -19.84 5.39
CA THR A 38 -9.61 -18.90 5.88
C THR A 38 -9.40 -17.56 5.17
N LYS A 39 -10.46 -17.04 4.54
CA LYS A 39 -10.51 -15.75 3.85
C LYS A 39 -9.78 -14.69 4.68
N SER A 40 -8.53 -14.44 4.32
CA SER A 40 -7.83 -13.24 4.72
C SER A 40 -8.55 -12.09 4.06
N THR A 41 -9.18 -11.24 4.88
CA THR A 41 -9.62 -9.91 4.44
C THR A 41 -8.44 -9.24 3.73
N PRO A 42 -8.62 -8.75 2.49
CA PRO A 42 -7.52 -8.15 1.76
C PRO A 42 -7.05 -6.92 2.52
N VAL A 43 -5.78 -6.96 2.94
CA VAL A 43 -5.06 -5.80 3.48
C VAL A 43 -5.15 -4.71 2.42
N ALA A 44 -5.64 -3.53 2.83
CA ALA A 44 -5.89 -2.40 1.93
C ALA A 44 -4.68 -2.17 1.01
N ALA A 45 -4.90 -2.16 -0.30
CA ALA A 45 -3.89 -1.96 -1.33
C ALA A 45 -3.36 -0.50 -1.39
N ASN A 46 -3.33 0.19 -0.24
CA ASN A 46 -2.73 1.49 -0.06
C ASN A 46 -1.99 1.60 1.28
N THR A 47 -1.56 0.48 1.88
CA THR A 47 -0.49 0.55 2.87
C THR A 47 0.73 1.11 2.15
N ALA A 48 1.13 2.34 2.49
CA ALA A 48 2.39 2.88 1.99
C ALA A 48 3.47 1.86 2.34
N ARG A 49 4.13 1.27 1.33
CA ARG A 49 5.11 0.18 1.54
C ARG A 49 6.14 0.59 2.60
N THR A 50 6.50 1.86 2.62
CA THR A 50 7.36 2.52 3.60
C THR A 50 6.83 2.46 5.04
N ALA A 51 5.55 2.75 5.28
CA ALA A 51 4.97 2.66 6.63
C ALA A 51 4.87 1.21 7.11
N SER A 52 4.57 0.27 6.21
CA SER A 52 4.53 -1.16 6.53
C SER A 52 5.91 -1.73 6.85
N SER A 53 6.93 -1.41 6.05
CA SER A 53 8.29 -1.88 6.28
C SER A 53 8.86 -1.33 7.59
N VAL A 54 8.68 -0.02 7.83
CA VAL A 54 9.08 0.63 9.08
C VAL A 54 8.35 0.03 10.29
N ALA A 55 7.05 -0.25 10.18
CA ALA A 55 6.29 -0.88 11.25
C ALA A 55 6.80 -2.30 11.57
N VAL A 56 7.14 -3.10 10.56
CA VAL A 56 7.68 -4.45 10.76
C VAL A 56 9.07 -4.40 11.42
N GLU A 57 9.95 -3.51 10.96
CA GLU A 57 11.29 -3.31 11.55
C GLU A 57 11.21 -2.89 13.03
N ILE A 58 10.32 -1.94 13.33
CA ILE A 58 10.09 -1.46 14.69
C ILE A 58 9.46 -2.56 15.54
N SER A 59 8.44 -3.25 15.04
CA SER A 59 7.74 -4.33 15.75
C SER A 59 8.69 -5.44 16.20
N GLY A 60 9.62 -5.85 15.33
CA GLY A 60 10.63 -6.86 15.67
C GLY A 60 11.61 -6.41 16.76
N THR A 61 11.80 -5.10 16.92
CA THR A 61 12.75 -4.54 17.90
C THR A 61 12.08 -4.28 19.24
N VAL A 62 10.88 -3.71 19.23
CA VAL A 62 10.16 -3.33 20.44
C VAL A 62 9.30 -4.46 20.99
N LYS A 63 9.24 -5.60 20.28
CA LYS A 63 8.35 -6.74 20.58
C LYS A 63 6.89 -6.31 20.72
N GLY A 64 6.45 -5.41 19.83
CA GLY A 64 5.10 -4.86 19.86
C GLY A 64 4.08 -5.82 19.26
N GLN A 65 2.85 -5.76 19.79
CA GLN A 65 1.70 -6.46 19.25
C GLN A 65 0.92 -5.52 18.32
N ILE A 66 0.66 -5.94 17.08
CA ILE A 66 -0.17 -5.16 16.15
C ILE A 66 -1.61 -5.09 16.70
N VAL A 67 -2.13 -3.88 16.82
CA VAL A 67 -3.48 -3.59 17.31
C VAL A 67 -4.19 -2.62 16.37
N ALA A 68 -5.52 -2.55 16.46
CA ALA A 68 -6.28 -1.54 15.74
C ALA A 68 -5.95 -0.13 16.25
N CYS A 69 -5.69 0.79 15.33
CA CYS A 69 -5.43 2.17 15.69
C CYS A 69 -6.69 2.84 16.28
N PRO A 70 -6.59 3.51 17.46
CA PRO A 70 -7.69 4.29 18.00
C PRO A 70 -8.19 5.35 17.02
N LYS A 71 -9.50 5.36 16.74
CA LYS A 71 -10.13 6.34 15.80
C LYS A 71 -9.93 7.80 16.22
N ALA A 72 -9.71 8.05 17.51
CA ALA A 72 -9.46 9.39 18.04
C ALA A 72 -8.15 10.01 17.56
N LEU A 73 -7.16 9.20 17.13
CA LEU A 73 -5.81 9.67 16.78
C LEU A 73 -5.72 10.31 15.38
N LYS A 74 -6.83 10.39 14.61
CA LYS A 74 -6.87 10.95 13.24
C LYS A 74 -5.71 10.45 12.35
N VAL A 75 -5.31 9.19 12.54
CA VAL A 75 -4.26 8.55 11.75
C VAL A 75 -4.81 8.11 10.40
N SER A 76 -3.93 7.94 9.42
CA SER A 76 -4.34 7.47 8.10
C SER A 76 -4.89 6.03 8.17
N ALA A 77 -5.70 5.64 7.18
CA ALA A 77 -6.16 4.26 7.05
C ALA A 77 -5.02 3.25 6.77
N ALA A 78 -3.82 3.75 6.44
CA ALA A 78 -2.61 2.98 6.23
C ALA A 78 -1.70 2.92 7.47
N ALA A 79 -2.10 3.56 8.56
CA ALA A 79 -1.32 3.56 9.80
C ALA A 79 -1.33 2.20 10.48
N VAL A 80 -0.19 1.86 11.09
CA VAL A 80 -0.01 0.65 11.89
C VAL A 80 0.20 1.06 13.33
N CYS A 81 -0.61 0.49 14.23
CA CYS A 81 -0.47 0.71 15.66
C CYS A 81 0.06 -0.55 16.34
N LEU A 82 1.12 -0.39 17.13
CA LEU A 82 1.74 -1.43 17.91
C LEU A 82 1.56 -1.10 19.39
N TYR A 83 0.97 -2.03 20.11
CA TYR A 83 0.93 -2.00 21.56
C TYR A 83 2.22 -2.59 22.13
N VAL A 84 2.84 -1.90 23.09
CA VAL A 84 4.09 -2.34 23.71
C VAL A 84 4.03 -2.10 25.22
N GLN A 85 4.41 -3.12 26.01
CA GLN A 85 4.60 -3.00 27.45
C GLN A 85 5.98 -2.39 27.78
N ASN A 86 6.19 -1.15 27.34
CA ASN A 86 7.36 -0.36 27.68
C ASN A 86 7.01 1.12 27.73
N THR A 87 7.85 1.91 28.38
CA THR A 87 7.70 3.37 28.44
C THR A 87 8.26 4.03 27.17
N PRO A 88 7.76 5.22 26.77
CA PRO A 88 8.33 5.92 25.62
C PRO A 88 9.82 6.21 25.80
N SER A 89 10.28 6.46 27.03
CA SER A 89 11.69 6.73 27.33
C SER A 89 12.61 5.54 27.03
N SER A 90 12.17 4.30 27.29
CA SER A 90 12.95 3.10 26.95
C SER A 90 12.87 2.73 25.46
N LEU A 91 11.77 3.07 24.79
CA LEU A 91 11.56 2.77 23.37
C LEU A 91 12.33 3.69 22.42
N ARG A 92 12.44 4.98 22.74
CA ARG A 92 13.12 5.99 21.90
C ARG A 92 14.52 5.57 21.41
N PRO A 93 15.45 5.11 22.27
CA PRO A 93 16.78 4.69 21.82
C PRO A 93 16.74 3.42 20.96
N LEU A 94 15.85 2.46 21.27
CA LEU A 94 15.70 1.22 20.49
C LEU A 94 15.21 1.50 19.07
N VAL A 95 14.17 2.32 18.95
CA VAL A 95 13.61 2.72 17.65
C VAL A 95 14.62 3.53 16.85
N ARG A 96 15.32 4.48 17.48
CA ARG A 96 16.34 5.29 16.80
C ARG A 96 17.53 4.44 16.33
N GLY A 97 18.00 3.52 17.18
CA GLY A 97 19.09 2.60 16.83
C GLY A 97 18.76 1.70 15.64
N LYS A 98 17.48 1.33 15.46
CA LYS A 98 17.05 0.52 14.32
C LYS A 98 16.87 1.30 13.03
N LEU A 99 16.30 2.49 13.12
CA LEU A 99 16.11 3.35 11.95
C LEU A 99 17.44 3.94 11.46
N GLY A 100 18.42 4.10 12.34
CA GLY A 100 19.76 4.56 11.99
C GLY A 100 19.72 5.88 11.21
N ALA A 101 20.39 5.91 10.05
CA ALA A 101 20.46 7.07 9.17
C ALA A 101 19.12 7.45 8.48
N ARG A 102 18.06 6.64 8.65
CA ARG A 102 16.71 6.99 8.19
C ARG A 102 15.94 7.85 9.21
N ALA A 103 16.38 7.90 10.46
CA ALA A 103 15.77 8.75 11.47
C ALA A 103 16.16 10.22 11.21
N LEU A 104 15.17 11.05 10.90
CA LEU A 104 15.37 12.47 10.58
C LEU A 104 15.27 13.32 11.86
N GLY A 105 16.38 13.98 12.22
CA GLY A 105 16.45 14.81 13.43
C GLY A 105 16.32 13.98 14.71
N ASP A 106 16.06 14.62 15.85
CA ASP A 106 15.82 13.96 17.12
C ASP A 106 14.33 13.79 17.42
N TRP A 107 14.02 13.01 18.46
CA TRP A 107 12.66 12.86 18.96
C TRP A 107 12.09 14.21 19.39
N LYS A 108 10.98 14.62 18.78
CA LYS A 108 10.20 15.78 19.19
C LYS A 108 9.17 15.34 20.22
N THR A 109 9.27 15.87 21.44
CA THR A 109 8.33 15.59 22.54
C THR A 109 7.24 16.66 22.60
N SER A 110 5.98 16.25 22.70
CA SER A 110 4.83 17.13 22.92
C SER A 110 3.99 16.56 24.05
N GLY A 111 4.10 17.15 25.23
CA GLY A 111 3.56 16.57 26.46
C GLY A 111 4.18 15.21 26.75
N GLN A 112 3.35 14.18 26.88
CA GLN A 112 3.79 12.80 27.12
C GLN A 112 4.08 12.00 25.84
N ALA A 113 3.71 12.53 24.67
CA ALA A 113 3.94 11.87 23.40
C ALA A 113 5.28 12.29 22.78
N SER A 114 5.91 11.38 22.04
CA SER A 114 7.15 11.64 21.29
C SER A 114 6.95 11.28 19.83
N SER A 115 7.38 12.13 18.90
CA SER A 115 7.33 11.87 17.47
C SER A 115 8.73 11.89 16.85
N LEU A 116 8.97 11.01 15.89
CA LEU A 116 10.19 10.95 15.09
C LEU A 116 9.84 10.89 13.61
N LEU A 117 10.54 11.68 12.80
CA LEU A 117 10.40 11.65 11.35
C LEU A 117 11.33 10.59 10.76
N VAL A 118 10.88 9.92 9.71
CA VAL A 118 11.61 8.80 9.08
C VAL A 118 11.65 9.01 7.57
N SER A 119 12.85 9.05 7.00
CA SER A 119 13.03 9.07 5.55
C SER A 119 12.84 7.68 4.95
N ASP A 120 12.39 7.64 3.69
CA ASP A 120 12.21 6.37 2.98
C ASP A 120 13.55 5.64 2.85
N THR A 121 14.60 6.35 2.46
CA THR A 121 16.00 5.91 2.38
C THR A 121 16.92 6.80 3.24
N PRO A 122 18.14 6.36 3.61
CA PRO A 122 19.11 7.22 4.29
C PRO A 122 19.36 8.52 3.51
N ASN A 123 19.22 9.68 4.16
CA ASN A 123 19.26 11.01 3.53
C ASN A 123 18.23 11.25 2.41
N GLY A 124 17.21 10.41 2.31
CA GLY A 124 16.14 10.51 1.32
C GLY A 124 14.98 11.40 1.75
N PRO A 125 13.93 11.51 0.91
CA PRO A 125 12.73 12.25 1.27
C PRO A 125 12.02 11.64 2.48
N LEU A 126 11.29 12.49 3.21
CA LEU A 126 10.43 12.09 4.32
C LEU A 126 9.36 11.09 3.82
N GLY A 127 9.31 9.90 4.43
CA GLY A 127 8.42 8.82 4.01
C GLY A 127 7.41 8.39 5.09
N ALA A 128 7.78 8.50 6.36
CA ALA A 128 6.93 8.09 7.48
C ALA A 128 7.19 8.93 8.73
N PHE A 129 6.27 8.87 9.68
CA PHE A 129 6.48 9.35 11.04
C PHE A 129 6.13 8.25 12.03
N VAL A 130 6.84 8.25 13.15
CA VAL A 130 6.63 7.36 14.28
C VAL A 130 6.20 8.20 15.46
N LEU A 131 5.04 7.90 16.03
CA LEU A 131 4.53 8.52 17.25
C LEU A 131 4.53 7.48 18.37
N LEU A 132 5.09 7.84 19.51
CA LEU A 132 5.04 7.11 20.76
C LEU A 132 4.09 7.85 21.69
N ALA A 133 2.98 7.23 22.05
CA ALA A 133 2.02 7.76 23.00
C ALA A 133 1.90 6.80 24.18
N PRO A 134 2.14 7.24 25.43
CA PRO A 134 1.90 6.39 26.59
C PRO A 134 0.40 6.14 26.75
N LEU A 135 0.04 4.88 26.96
CA LEU A 135 -1.31 4.46 27.34
C LEU A 135 -1.45 4.43 28.86
N THR A 136 -0.40 3.93 29.53
CA THR A 136 -0.26 3.92 30.98
C THR A 136 1.20 4.24 31.36
N ALA A 137 1.55 4.14 32.64
CA ALA A 137 2.91 4.39 33.11
C ALA A 137 3.95 3.41 32.51
N ASN A 138 3.53 2.20 32.12
CA ASN A 138 4.41 1.13 31.61
C ASN A 138 4.05 0.66 30.20
N GLU A 139 3.00 1.23 29.59
CA GLU A 139 2.50 0.78 28.31
C GLU A 139 2.48 1.94 27.33
N SER A 140 2.90 1.68 26.10
CA SER A 140 2.94 2.66 25.04
C SER A 140 2.28 2.12 23.78
N LEU A 141 1.62 3.02 23.07
CA LEU A 141 1.20 2.85 21.70
C LEU A 141 2.26 3.44 20.78
N VAL A 142 2.80 2.62 19.90
CA VAL A 142 3.65 3.06 18.79
C VAL A 142 2.77 3.15 17.56
N VAL A 143 2.61 4.34 16.99
CA VAL A 143 1.89 4.56 15.74
C VAL A 143 2.91 4.84 14.66
N VAL A 144 2.90 4.03 13.61
CA VAL A 144 3.69 4.27 12.40
C VAL A 144 2.71 4.63 11.30
N ASP A 145 2.88 5.82 10.75
CA ASP A 145 2.03 6.28 9.67
C ASP A 145 2.90 6.87 8.56
N ALA A 146 2.44 6.71 7.33
CA ALA A 146 3.09 7.32 6.20
C ALA A 146 2.96 8.83 6.33
N VAL A 147 4.03 9.56 6.05
CA VAL A 147 3.85 10.97 5.75
C VAL A 147 3.21 10.97 4.38
N GLN A 148 1.89 11.06 4.37
CA GLN A 148 1.21 11.64 3.23
C GLN A 148 1.84 13.01 3.09
N ALA A 149 2.69 13.15 2.06
CA ALA A 149 3.05 14.46 1.57
C ALA A 149 1.75 15.28 1.62
N PRO A 150 1.71 16.45 2.29
CA PRO A 150 0.56 17.33 2.11
C PRO A 150 0.43 17.41 0.61
N ALA A 151 -0.70 16.93 0.07
CA ALA A 151 -0.97 16.95 -1.35
C ALA A 151 -0.51 18.33 -1.80
N ALA A 152 0.55 18.38 -2.63
CA ALA A 152 1.33 19.58 -2.86
C ALA A 152 0.37 20.75 -2.92
N SER A 153 0.53 21.72 -2.01
CA SER A 153 -0.36 22.88 -1.87
C SER A 153 -0.80 23.28 -3.26
N ALA A 154 -2.11 23.17 -3.51
CA ALA A 154 -2.71 23.14 -4.83
C ALA A 154 -1.86 23.90 -5.83
N ALA A 155 -1.18 23.16 -6.72
CA ALA A 155 -0.57 23.78 -7.88
C ALA A 155 -1.63 24.72 -8.47
N PRO A 156 -1.26 25.97 -8.84
CA PRO A 156 -2.22 26.99 -9.27
C PRO A 156 -3.22 26.32 -10.20
N ARG A 157 -4.50 26.31 -9.79
CA ARG A 157 -5.58 25.59 -10.46
C ARG A 157 -5.40 25.83 -11.96
N PRO A 158 -5.02 24.82 -12.76
CA PRO A 158 -4.85 25.02 -14.18
C PRO A 158 -6.15 25.62 -14.71
N ALA A 159 -6.06 26.72 -15.46
CA ALA A 159 -7.24 27.34 -16.06
C ALA A 159 -8.09 26.25 -16.71
N THR A 160 -9.39 26.21 -16.39
CA THR A 160 -10.30 25.14 -16.82
C THR A 160 -10.14 24.89 -18.31
N PRO A 161 -9.56 23.76 -18.72
CA PRO A 161 -9.30 23.53 -20.13
C PRO A 161 -10.60 23.42 -20.91
N ALA A 162 -10.58 23.88 -22.16
CA ALA A 162 -11.75 23.81 -23.03
C ALA A 162 -12.26 22.36 -23.14
N GLY A 163 -13.56 22.15 -22.90
CA GLY A 163 -14.21 20.83 -22.95
C GLY A 163 -14.44 20.14 -21.60
N VAL A 164 -13.93 20.70 -20.50
CA VAL A 164 -14.26 20.21 -19.15
C VAL A 164 -15.63 20.72 -18.71
N VAL A 165 -16.47 19.82 -18.19
CA VAL A 165 -17.76 20.16 -17.58
C VAL A 165 -17.56 20.55 -16.12
N LYS A 166 -17.97 21.78 -15.75
CA LYS A 166 -17.88 22.31 -14.38
C LYS A 166 -18.64 21.40 -13.40
N GLY A 167 -18.07 21.17 -12.22
CA GLY A 167 -18.67 20.34 -11.17
C GLY A 167 -18.56 18.82 -11.37
N GLN A 168 -17.99 18.35 -12.49
CA GLN A 168 -17.76 16.91 -12.73
C GLN A 168 -16.37 16.48 -12.26
N PRO A 169 -16.22 15.25 -11.73
CA PRO A 169 -14.93 14.73 -11.30
C PRO A 169 -14.08 14.25 -12.49
N TYR A 170 -12.89 14.82 -12.60
CA TYR A 170 -11.86 14.44 -13.56
C TYR A 170 -10.61 13.92 -12.83
N VAL A 171 -9.79 13.16 -13.54
CA VAL A 171 -8.49 12.66 -13.06
C VAL A 171 -7.40 12.97 -14.07
N LEU A 172 -6.17 13.16 -13.60
CA LEU A 172 -5.04 13.32 -14.50
C LEU A 172 -4.54 11.93 -14.93
N GLY A 173 -4.18 11.80 -16.21
CA GLY A 173 -3.62 10.56 -16.75
C GLY A 173 -2.35 10.11 -16.01
N ARG A 174 -1.56 11.06 -15.50
CA ARG A 174 -0.37 10.79 -14.67
C ARG A 174 -0.69 10.15 -13.32
N ASP A 175 -1.87 10.41 -12.76
CA ASP A 175 -2.23 9.86 -11.45
C ASP A 175 -2.74 8.41 -11.60
N LEU A 176 -3.04 7.97 -12.82
CA LEU A 176 -3.47 6.61 -13.14
C LEU A 176 -2.30 5.63 -13.33
N ILE A 177 -1.06 6.06 -13.13
CA ILE A 177 0.12 5.21 -13.26
C ILE A 177 0.00 4.03 -12.28
N GLY A 178 0.17 2.82 -12.81
CA GLY A 178 0.03 1.56 -12.06
C GLY A 178 -1.33 0.88 -12.20
N VAL A 179 -2.38 1.58 -12.64
CA VAL A 179 -3.70 0.99 -12.97
C VAL A 179 -4.05 1.07 -14.45
N VAL A 180 -3.69 2.18 -15.09
CA VAL A 180 -3.95 2.45 -16.51
C VAL A 180 -2.70 3.06 -17.11
N ASN A 181 -2.17 2.43 -18.16
CA ASN A 181 -1.11 3.01 -18.95
C ASN A 181 -1.70 4.04 -19.92
N VAL A 182 -1.30 5.30 -19.79
CA VAL A 182 -1.75 6.40 -20.66
C VAL A 182 -0.61 6.78 -21.59
N THR A 183 -0.82 6.64 -22.90
CA THR A 183 0.16 6.97 -23.94
C THR A 183 -0.41 8.06 -24.85
N SER A 184 0.32 9.16 -25.01
CA SER A 184 -0.03 10.18 -25.99
C SER A 184 0.27 9.68 -27.40
N LEU A 185 -0.69 9.81 -28.31
CA LEU A 185 -0.54 9.45 -29.73
C LEU A 185 -0.33 10.69 -30.62
N GLY A 186 -0.26 11.89 -30.03
CA GLY A 186 -0.24 13.15 -30.77
C GLY A 186 -1.63 13.60 -31.24
N GLY A 187 -1.75 14.85 -31.68
CA GLY A 187 -3.00 15.42 -32.21
C GLY A 187 -4.18 15.41 -31.23
N GLY A 188 -3.91 15.47 -29.92
CA GLY A 188 -4.95 15.40 -28.88
C GLY A 188 -5.53 13.99 -28.66
N LYS A 189 -4.92 12.95 -29.23
CA LYS A 189 -5.32 11.56 -29.04
C LYS A 189 -4.49 10.88 -27.96
N PHE A 190 -5.15 10.12 -27.09
CA PHE A 190 -4.52 9.37 -26.01
C PHE A 190 -5.03 7.93 -26.01
N ARG A 191 -4.12 6.99 -25.78
CA ARG A 191 -4.43 5.57 -25.61
C ARG A 191 -4.32 5.20 -24.14
N LEU A 192 -5.39 4.67 -23.58
CA LEU A 192 -5.47 4.17 -22.22
C LEU A 192 -5.54 2.65 -22.25
N ASN A 193 -4.73 1.98 -21.45
CA ASN A 193 -4.72 0.53 -21.36
C ASN A 193 -4.67 0.09 -19.89
N SER A 194 -5.75 -0.53 -19.39
CA SER A 194 -5.75 -1.23 -18.10
C SER A 194 -5.36 -2.69 -18.34
N GLY A 195 -4.44 -3.23 -17.53
CA GLY A 195 -3.94 -4.60 -17.69
C GLY A 195 -5.08 -5.62 -17.79
N GLY A 196 -5.21 -6.27 -18.95
CA GLY A 196 -6.26 -7.27 -19.22
C GLY A 196 -7.52 -6.74 -19.91
N SER A 197 -7.61 -5.44 -20.23
CA SER A 197 -8.74 -4.85 -20.96
C SER A 197 -8.36 -4.40 -22.37
N LEU A 198 -9.37 -4.18 -23.22
CA LEU A 198 -9.15 -3.58 -24.53
C LEU A 198 -8.66 -2.14 -24.38
N PRO A 199 -7.71 -1.70 -25.23
CA PRO A 199 -7.19 -0.34 -25.17
C PRO A 199 -8.28 0.66 -25.58
N LEU A 200 -8.48 1.69 -24.78
CA LEU A 200 -9.38 2.79 -25.07
C LEU A 200 -8.58 3.94 -25.69
N THR A 201 -8.88 4.28 -26.94
CA THR A 201 -8.33 5.47 -27.61
C THR A 201 -9.34 6.59 -27.53
N VAL A 202 -8.93 7.72 -26.97
CA VAL A 202 -9.79 8.87 -26.74
C VAL A 202 -9.21 10.09 -27.44
N THR A 203 -10.09 10.96 -27.91
CA THR A 203 -9.69 12.25 -28.51
C THR A 203 -10.20 13.37 -27.63
N VAL A 204 -9.32 14.30 -27.27
CA VAL A 204 -9.67 15.47 -26.48
C VAL A 204 -10.82 16.24 -27.13
N GLY A 205 -11.81 16.62 -26.34
CA GLY A 205 -13.02 17.32 -26.80
C GLY A 205 -14.09 16.43 -27.44
N GLN A 206 -13.85 15.12 -27.58
CA GLN A 206 -14.80 14.18 -28.20
C GLN A 206 -15.34 13.19 -27.17
N LYS A 207 -16.65 12.94 -27.22
CA LYS A 207 -17.29 11.87 -26.43
C LYS A 207 -17.14 10.49 -27.09
N SER A 208 -16.98 10.45 -28.41
CA SER A 208 -16.69 9.21 -29.11
C SER A 208 -15.25 8.77 -28.82
N ALA A 209 -15.12 7.54 -28.35
CA ALA A 209 -13.84 6.88 -28.08
C ALA A 209 -13.84 5.49 -28.75
N GLN A 210 -12.66 4.93 -28.94
CA GLN A 210 -12.49 3.62 -29.57
C GLN A 210 -12.00 2.61 -28.53
N LEU A 211 -12.79 1.58 -28.23
CA LEU A 211 -12.43 0.50 -27.33
C LEU A 211 -12.05 -0.74 -28.14
N GLY A 212 -10.75 -1.05 -28.22
CA GLY A 212 -10.24 -2.07 -29.15
C GLY A 212 -10.53 -1.68 -30.60
N SER A 213 -11.31 -2.50 -31.30
CA SER A 213 -11.82 -2.20 -32.66
C SER A 213 -13.20 -1.53 -32.67
N GLY A 214 -13.92 -1.50 -31.55
CA GLY A 214 -15.27 -0.96 -31.44
C GLY A 214 -15.30 0.52 -31.05
N THR A 215 -16.42 1.19 -31.29
CA THR A 215 -16.66 2.57 -30.83
C THR A 215 -17.46 2.53 -29.52
N VAL A 216 -17.10 3.37 -28.55
CA VAL A 216 -17.79 3.54 -27.28
C VAL A 216 -18.02 5.03 -27.03
N GLU A 217 -19.20 5.38 -26.51
CA GLU A 217 -19.50 6.75 -26.14
C GLU A 217 -19.17 6.99 -24.66
N LEU A 218 -18.30 7.98 -24.42
CA LEU A 218 -17.98 8.46 -23.09
C LEU A 218 -19.07 9.41 -22.60
N PRO A 219 -19.44 9.33 -21.31
CA PRO A 219 -20.45 10.23 -20.74
C PRO A 219 -20.02 11.71 -20.82
N LEU A 220 -18.70 11.94 -20.77
CA LEU A 220 -18.07 13.26 -20.79
C LEU A 220 -16.87 13.23 -21.73
N ALA A 221 -16.58 14.36 -22.37
CA ALA A 221 -15.41 14.49 -23.22
C ALA A 221 -14.14 14.60 -22.34
N PRO A 222 -13.03 13.95 -22.73
CA PRO A 222 -11.75 14.17 -22.10
C PRO A 222 -11.17 15.52 -22.51
N ALA A 223 -10.36 16.09 -21.64
CA ALA A 223 -9.66 17.34 -21.84
C ALA A 223 -8.14 17.14 -21.79
N SER A 224 -7.39 18.19 -22.10
CA SER A 224 -5.93 18.21 -21.94
C SER A 224 -5.50 19.58 -21.45
N ASP A 225 -4.50 19.62 -20.56
CA ASP A 225 -3.83 20.86 -20.15
C ASP A 225 -2.68 21.27 -21.10
N GLY A 226 -2.57 20.61 -22.25
CA GLY A 226 -1.51 20.81 -23.23
C GLY A 226 -0.35 19.81 -23.10
N GLN A 227 -0.23 19.11 -21.97
CA GLN A 227 0.80 18.08 -21.76
C GLN A 227 0.21 16.76 -21.22
N ASN A 228 -0.85 16.83 -20.43
CA ASN A 228 -1.45 15.71 -19.71
C ASN A 228 -2.91 15.56 -20.12
N LEU A 229 -3.32 14.29 -20.25
CA LEU A 229 -4.72 13.93 -20.37
C LEU A 229 -5.45 14.24 -19.06
N ILE A 230 -6.59 14.91 -19.16
CA ILE A 230 -7.57 15.08 -18.10
C ILE A 230 -8.78 14.24 -18.46
N PHE A 231 -8.94 13.12 -17.78
CA PHE A 231 -9.93 12.12 -18.14
C PHE A 231 -11.13 12.14 -17.18
N PRO A 232 -12.38 12.08 -17.67
CA PRO A 232 -13.54 12.03 -16.79
C PRO A 232 -13.55 10.72 -16.01
N LEU A 233 -13.76 10.80 -14.70
CA LEU A 233 -13.73 9.61 -13.86
C LEU A 233 -14.79 8.59 -14.28
N ALA A 234 -15.98 9.05 -14.67
CA ALA A 234 -17.06 8.20 -15.17
C ALA A 234 -16.65 7.40 -16.43
N GLY A 235 -15.71 7.91 -17.23
CA GLY A 235 -15.19 7.23 -18.41
C GLY A 235 -14.32 6.01 -18.06
N LEU A 236 -13.70 5.95 -16.88
CA LEU A 236 -12.86 4.80 -16.52
C LEU A 236 -13.67 3.50 -16.35
N ARG A 237 -15.00 3.59 -16.18
CA ARG A 237 -15.86 2.39 -16.17
C ARG A 237 -15.85 1.66 -17.51
N SER A 238 -15.63 2.35 -18.63
CA SER A 238 -15.53 1.70 -19.95
C SER A 238 -14.25 0.87 -20.10
N LEU A 239 -13.25 1.11 -19.23
CA LEU A 239 -12.03 0.31 -19.10
C LEU A 239 -12.17 -0.81 -18.05
N GLY A 240 -13.40 -1.06 -17.55
CA GLY A 240 -13.67 -2.06 -16.52
C GLY A 240 -13.23 -1.64 -15.11
N CYS A 241 -12.92 -0.36 -14.89
CA CYS A 241 -12.52 0.12 -13.57
C CYS A 241 -13.73 0.34 -12.66
N THR A 242 -13.54 0.03 -11.38
CA THR A 242 -14.49 0.26 -10.29
C THR A 242 -13.99 1.38 -9.38
N PHE A 243 -14.91 2.06 -8.70
CA PHE A 243 -14.59 3.18 -7.83
C PHE A 243 -15.15 2.94 -6.43
N THR A 244 -14.29 3.12 -5.43
CA THR A 244 -14.66 3.03 -4.02
C THR A 244 -14.39 4.39 -3.37
N PRO A 245 -15.42 5.14 -2.96
CA PRO A 245 -15.23 6.41 -2.27
C PRO A 245 -14.61 6.20 -0.89
N ALA A 246 -13.61 7.01 -0.56
CA ALA A 246 -12.89 7.01 0.71
C ALA A 246 -12.73 8.45 1.24
N GLY A 247 -13.86 9.06 1.60
CA GLY A 247 -13.93 10.45 2.02
C GLY A 247 -13.70 11.42 0.85
N THR A 248 -12.72 12.32 0.97
CA THR A 248 -12.32 13.24 -0.12
C THR A 248 -11.45 12.60 -1.20
N ASN A 249 -11.00 11.37 -0.97
CA ASN A 249 -10.23 10.57 -1.91
C ASN A 249 -11.11 9.44 -2.46
N MET A 250 -10.78 8.94 -3.64
CA MET A 250 -11.44 7.81 -4.28
C MET A 250 -10.40 6.77 -4.69
N THR A 251 -10.65 5.51 -4.38
CA THR A 251 -9.85 4.41 -4.89
C THR A 251 -10.41 3.97 -6.24
N VAL A 252 -9.57 3.94 -7.26
CA VAL A 252 -9.89 3.39 -8.58
C VAL A 252 -9.21 2.04 -8.69
N ALA A 253 -9.98 0.99 -8.95
CA ALA A 253 -9.47 -0.36 -9.16
C ALA A 253 -9.79 -0.82 -10.58
N CYS A 254 -8.77 -1.17 -11.36
CA CYS A 254 -8.91 -1.69 -12.72
C CYS A 254 -8.28 -3.10 -12.74
N GLY A 255 -9.12 -4.14 -12.72
CA GLY A 255 -8.65 -5.52 -12.58
C GLY A 255 -8.03 -5.78 -11.19
N SER A 256 -6.80 -6.31 -11.16
CA SER A 256 -6.05 -6.58 -9.92
C SER A 256 -5.26 -5.39 -9.38
N ALA A 257 -5.22 -4.28 -10.12
CA ALA A 257 -4.50 -3.07 -9.73
C ALA A 257 -5.46 -2.01 -9.17
N SER A 258 -5.04 -1.32 -8.10
CA SER A 258 -5.80 -0.22 -7.52
C SER A 258 -4.91 0.95 -7.12
N VAL A 259 -5.44 2.17 -7.23
CA VAL A 259 -4.75 3.41 -6.85
C VAL A 259 -5.71 4.35 -6.11
N GLY A 260 -5.22 5.01 -5.07
CA GLY A 260 -5.96 6.07 -4.38
C GLY A 260 -5.72 7.43 -5.06
N LEU A 261 -6.79 8.08 -5.50
CA LEU A 261 -6.75 9.35 -6.23
C LEU A 261 -7.58 10.41 -5.55
N ARG A 262 -7.24 11.67 -5.81
CA ARG A 262 -8.11 12.80 -5.48
C ARG A 262 -8.64 13.40 -6.79
N PRO A 263 -9.93 13.23 -7.10
CA PRO A 263 -10.52 13.80 -8.30
C PRO A 263 -10.44 15.32 -8.31
N ILE A 264 -10.15 15.88 -9.48
CA ILE A 264 -10.22 17.31 -9.76
C ILE A 264 -11.66 17.64 -10.14
N VAL A 265 -12.28 18.52 -9.37
CA VAL A 265 -13.56 19.12 -9.73
C VAL A 265 -13.27 20.56 -10.13
N PHE A 266 -13.64 20.93 -11.36
CA PHE A 266 -13.45 22.27 -11.91
C PHE A 266 -14.60 23.20 -11.50
#